data_AF-A0A226D3N1-F1
#
_entry.id   AF-A0A226D3N1-F1
#
_cell.length_a   1.000
_cell.length_b   1.000
_cell.length_c   1.000
_cell.angle_alpha   90.00
_cell.angle_beta   90.00
_cell.angle_gamma   90.00
#
_symmetry.space_group_name_H-M   'P 1'
#
loop_
_entity.id
_entity.type
_entity.pdbx_description
1 polymer ?
#
loop_
_entity_poly.entity_id
_entity_poly.type
_entity_poly.pdbx_seq_one_letter_code
_entity_poly.pdbx_strand_id
1 'polypeptide(L)'
;MDIERISSLPTFHPYSDLEYQKLIEFRAKVQNLLQTEYQKDDSFLIRWLRARDLNLIRAEEMLRASLKWRQDNDVDNILKCDDIPEEVKKMSPVAYSGISTEGYATFVVPFGRHDTRYLVEKYGVEEMLRIQIMHSQNRFNRNFSSNFHNNYADSSHRESISPSRFE
;
A
#
# COMPACT_ATOMS: atom_id res chain seq x y z
N MET A 1 14.75 27.22 -4.50
CA MET A 1 15.30 26.65 -3.25
C MET A 1 14.80 25.23 -3.27
N ASP A 2 15.64 24.31 -3.74
CA ASP A 2 15.23 22.92 -3.97
C ASP A 2 15.05 22.24 -2.62
N ILE A 3 13.80 22.20 -2.16
CA ILE A 3 13.44 21.51 -0.93
C ILE A 3 13.44 20.03 -1.29
N GLU A 4 14.48 19.33 -0.85
CA GLU A 4 14.68 17.92 -1.16
C GLU A 4 13.46 17.09 -0.76
N ARG A 5 12.99 16.28 -1.70
CA ARG A 5 11.91 15.33 -1.52
C ARG A 5 12.27 14.32 -0.44
N ILE A 6 11.37 14.11 0.51
CA ILE A 6 11.56 13.17 1.62
C ILE A 6 10.70 11.93 1.34
N SER A 7 11.18 11.04 0.47
CA SER A 7 10.44 9.83 0.08
C SER A 7 11.35 8.62 -0.05
N SER A 8 10.99 7.56 0.65
CA SER A 8 11.60 6.22 0.60
C SER A 8 11.18 5.40 -0.62
N LEU A 9 10.06 5.73 -1.25
CA LEU A 9 9.60 5.06 -2.46
C LEU A 9 10.05 5.81 -3.73
N PRO A 10 10.40 5.10 -4.82
CA PRO A 10 10.59 5.74 -6.12
C PRO A 10 9.27 6.38 -6.60
N THR A 11 9.33 7.60 -7.14
CA THR A 11 8.20 8.13 -7.91
C THR A 11 8.50 8.00 -9.39
N PHE A 12 7.69 7.23 -10.09
CA PHE A 12 7.69 7.22 -11.55
C PHE A 12 7.18 8.55 -12.13
N HIS A 13 6.39 9.30 -11.34
CA HIS A 13 5.88 10.62 -11.69
C HIS A 13 6.32 11.65 -10.65
N PRO A 14 7.15 12.64 -11.01
CA PRO A 14 7.57 13.68 -10.08
C PRO A 14 6.34 14.45 -9.56
N TYR A 15 6.42 14.93 -8.32
CA TYR A 15 5.37 15.82 -7.82
C TYR A 15 5.46 17.17 -8.54
N SER A 16 4.31 17.74 -8.87
CA SER A 16 4.23 19.12 -9.36
C SER A 16 4.65 20.11 -8.28
N ASP A 17 5.02 21.33 -8.68
CA ASP A 17 5.38 22.40 -7.73
C ASP A 17 4.26 22.67 -6.71
N LEU A 18 3.01 22.63 -7.17
CA LEU A 18 1.84 22.78 -6.32
C LEU A 18 1.72 21.64 -5.29
N GLU A 19 1.96 20.40 -5.70
CA GLU A 19 1.95 19.25 -4.80
C GLU A 19 3.07 19.35 -3.76
N TYR A 20 4.27 19.75 -4.15
CA TYR A 20 5.39 19.98 -3.22
C TYR A 20 5.06 21.07 -2.20
N GLN A 21 4.55 22.21 -2.67
CA GLN A 21 4.14 23.29 -1.78
C GLN A 21 3.09 22.80 -0.77
N LYS A 22 2.07 22.06 -1.25
CA LYS A 22 1.02 21.51 -0.39
C LYS A 22 1.52 20.42 0.55
N LEU A 23 2.50 19.62 0.15
CA LEU A 23 3.15 18.63 1.01
C LEU A 23 3.85 19.29 2.20
N ILE A 24 4.58 20.39 1.98
CA ILE A 24 5.26 21.12 3.06
C ILE A 24 4.24 21.69 4.05
N GLU A 25 3.22 22.38 3.54
CA GLU A 25 2.13 22.93 4.35
C GLU A 25 1.41 21.82 5.14
N PHE A 26 1.11 20.70 4.48
CA PHE A 26 0.41 19.57 5.09
C PHE A 26 1.24 18.88 6.16
N ARG A 27 2.53 18.63 5.90
CA ARG A 27 3.45 17.99 6.85
C ARG A 27 3.54 18.79 8.15
N ALA A 28 3.72 20.10 8.06
CA ALA A 28 3.74 20.99 9.22
C ALA A 28 2.42 20.92 10.01
N LYS A 29 1.28 20.82 9.31
CA LYS A 29 -0.05 20.78 9.91
C LYS A 29 -0.34 19.48 10.67
N VAL A 30 0.10 18.34 10.15
CA VAL A 30 -0.25 17.01 10.69
C VAL A 30 0.86 16.35 11.49
N GLN A 31 2.01 17.02 11.69
CA GLN A 31 3.20 16.46 12.34
C GLN A 31 2.92 15.77 13.68
N ASN A 32 1.98 16.28 14.47
CA ASN A 32 1.61 15.74 15.78
C ASN A 32 0.76 14.46 15.69
N LEU A 33 0.27 14.11 14.50
CA LEU A 33 -0.50 12.89 14.24
C LEU A 33 0.39 11.74 13.75
N LEU A 34 1.60 12.04 13.29
CA LEU A 34 2.48 11.08 12.63
C LEU A 34 3.35 10.38 13.68
N GLN A 35 3.14 9.08 13.85
CA GLN A 35 3.80 8.27 14.88
C GLN A 35 4.99 7.47 14.34
N THR A 36 5.02 7.16 13.03
CA THR A 36 6.05 6.33 12.42
C THR A 36 6.82 7.07 11.33
N GLU A 37 8.05 6.66 11.04
CA GLU A 37 8.85 7.24 9.96
C GLU A 37 8.17 7.11 8.60
N TYR A 38 7.48 5.99 8.35
CA TYR A 38 6.67 5.81 7.16
C TYR A 38 5.55 6.86 7.04
N GLN A 39 4.93 7.26 8.15
CA GLN A 39 3.88 8.29 8.11
C GLN A 39 4.43 9.69 7.84
N LYS A 40 5.71 9.94 8.12
CA LYS A 40 6.41 11.20 7.83
C LYS A 40 6.87 11.32 6.38
N ASP A 41 6.85 10.20 5.65
CA ASP A 41 7.27 10.11 4.26
C ASP A 41 6.32 10.84 3.29
N ASP A 42 6.86 11.52 2.29
CA ASP A 42 6.06 12.23 1.28
C ASP A 42 5.16 11.31 0.49
N SER A 43 5.59 10.07 0.22
CA SER A 43 4.76 9.08 -0.46
C SER A 43 3.54 8.67 0.39
N PHE A 44 3.66 8.75 1.72
CA PHE A 44 2.52 8.55 2.60
C PHE A 44 1.59 9.76 2.57
N LEU A 45 2.13 10.96 2.73
CA LEU A 45 1.37 12.20 2.87
C LEU A 45 0.65 12.63 1.58
N ILE A 46 1.30 12.47 0.41
CA ILE A 46 0.77 12.93 -0.88
C ILE A 46 -0.54 12.23 -1.26
N ARG A 47 -0.75 11.00 -0.81
CA ARG A 47 -1.96 10.22 -1.14
C ARG A 47 -3.23 10.85 -0.55
N TRP A 48 -3.14 11.42 0.65
CA TRP A 48 -4.26 12.10 1.30
C TRP A 48 -4.59 13.42 0.58
N LEU A 49 -3.56 14.14 0.17
CA LEU A 49 -3.70 15.37 -0.61
C LEU A 49 -4.34 15.09 -1.97
N ARG A 50 -3.82 14.13 -2.73
CA ARG A 50 -4.36 13.72 -4.04
C ARG A 50 -5.81 13.24 -3.93
N ALA A 51 -6.15 12.48 -2.89
CA ALA A 51 -7.51 12.00 -2.67
C ALA A 51 -8.53 13.12 -2.37
N ARG A 52 -8.07 14.35 -2.09
CA ARG A 52 -8.90 15.49 -1.70
C ARG A 52 -8.56 16.74 -2.50
N ASP A 53 -8.12 16.58 -3.75
CA ASP A 53 -7.84 17.67 -4.68
C ASP A 53 -6.88 18.73 -4.09
N LEU A 54 -5.87 18.26 -3.34
CA LEU A 54 -4.88 19.07 -2.62
C LEU A 54 -5.48 20.03 -1.57
N ASN A 55 -6.73 19.80 -1.15
CA ASN A 55 -7.38 20.54 -0.07
C ASN A 55 -6.85 20.07 1.30
N LEU A 56 -6.09 20.93 1.97
CA LEU A 56 -5.43 20.62 3.24
C LEU A 56 -6.40 20.22 4.36
N ILE A 57 -7.55 20.89 4.46
CA ILE A 57 -8.52 20.65 5.54
C ILE A 57 -9.14 19.27 5.35
N ARG A 58 -9.66 18.99 4.15
CA ARG A 58 -10.29 17.71 3.84
C ARG A 58 -9.30 16.53 3.87
N ALA A 59 -8.05 16.77 3.46
CA ALA A 59 -6.99 15.76 3.54
C ALA A 59 -6.65 15.43 4.99
N GLU A 60 -6.57 16.44 5.87
CA GLU A 60 -6.33 16.24 7.30
C GLU A 60 -7.49 15.48 7.96
N GLU A 61 -8.73 15.86 7.68
CA GLU A 61 -9.93 15.17 8.18
C GLU A 61 -9.91 13.69 7.79
N MET A 62 -9.58 13.39 6.53
CA MET A 62 -9.46 12.02 6.04
C MET A 62 -8.32 11.25 6.73
N LEU A 63 -7.16 11.88 6.93
CA LEU A 63 -6.04 11.27 7.63
C LEU A 63 -6.41 10.94 9.08
N ARG A 64 -7.02 11.89 9.81
CA ARG A 64 -7.48 11.69 11.20
C ARG A 64 -8.49 10.55 11.29
N ALA A 65 -9.47 10.53 10.41
CA ALA A 65 -10.46 9.46 10.34
C ALA A 65 -9.78 8.10 10.07
N SER A 66 -8.82 8.05 9.15
CA SER A 66 -8.08 6.81 8.88
C SER A 66 -7.23 6.34 10.06
N LEU A 67 -6.53 7.25 10.75
CA LEU A 67 -5.71 6.89 11.92
C LEU A 67 -6.59 6.38 13.05
N LYS A 68 -7.72 7.06 13.32
CA LYS A 68 -8.71 6.61 14.30
C LYS A 68 -9.26 5.23 13.95
N TRP A 69 -9.65 5.00 12.70
CA TRP A 69 -10.16 3.69 12.27
C TRP A 69 -9.12 2.57 12.47
N ARG A 70 -7.84 2.83 12.15
CA ARG A 70 -6.76 1.85 12.39
C ARG A 70 -6.60 1.51 13.86
N GLN A 71 -6.69 2.52 14.73
CA GLN A 71 -6.65 2.33 16.18
C GLN A 71 -7.87 1.54 16.67
N ASP A 72 -9.07 1.93 16.26
CA ASP A 72 -10.32 1.29 16.68
C ASP A 72 -10.42 -0.18 16.20
N ASN A 73 -9.73 -0.54 15.11
CA ASN A 73 -9.73 -1.89 14.52
C ASN A 73 -8.44 -2.67 14.77
N ASP A 74 -7.52 -2.15 15.59
CA ASP A 74 -6.26 -2.79 15.96
C ASP A 74 -5.43 -3.27 14.74
N VAL A 75 -5.42 -2.47 13.67
CA VAL A 75 -4.84 -2.86 12.37
C VAL A 75 -3.34 -3.11 12.47
N ASP A 76 -2.64 -2.38 13.35
CA ASP A 76 -1.19 -2.52 13.51
C ASP A 76 -0.78 -3.84 14.19
N ASN A 77 -1.68 -4.46 14.97
CA ASN A 77 -1.47 -5.78 15.57
C ASN A 77 -2.13 -6.91 14.78
N ILE A 78 -2.85 -6.59 13.70
CA ILE A 78 -3.66 -7.57 12.95
C ILE A 78 -2.83 -8.72 12.36
N LEU A 79 -1.53 -8.49 12.15
CA LEU A 79 -0.56 -9.47 11.64
C LEU A 79 -0.01 -10.41 12.70
N LYS A 80 -0.22 -10.13 13.99
CA LYS A 80 0.19 -11.02 15.09
C LYS A 80 -0.78 -12.19 15.27
N CYS A 81 -1.92 -12.16 14.59
CA CYS A 81 -2.95 -13.17 14.63
C CYS A 81 -2.85 -14.00 13.35
N ASP A 82 -2.38 -15.24 13.44
CA ASP A 82 -2.18 -16.12 12.27
C ASP A 82 -3.41 -17.01 11.95
N ASP A 83 -4.59 -16.65 12.49
CA ASP A 83 -5.80 -17.48 12.42
C ASP A 83 -6.68 -17.23 11.19
N ILE A 84 -6.11 -16.94 10.02
CA ILE A 84 -6.93 -16.89 8.79
C ILE A 84 -7.39 -18.31 8.45
N PRO A 85 -8.72 -18.59 8.40
CA PRO A 85 -9.22 -19.92 8.10
C PRO A 85 -8.77 -20.40 6.72
N GLU A 86 -8.38 -21.68 6.63
CA GLU A 86 -7.91 -22.29 5.37
C GLU A 86 -8.97 -22.21 4.25
N GLU A 87 -10.25 -22.26 4.60
CA GLU A 87 -11.32 -22.08 3.61
C GLU A 87 -11.33 -20.68 3.01
N VAL A 88 -11.05 -19.62 3.79
CA VAL A 88 -10.96 -18.26 3.26
C VAL A 88 -9.78 -18.13 2.31
N LYS A 89 -8.64 -18.76 2.63
CA LYS A 89 -7.47 -18.79 1.73
C LYS A 89 -7.79 -19.48 0.40
N LYS A 90 -8.56 -20.57 0.43
CA LYS A 90 -8.99 -21.31 -0.77
C LYS A 90 -10.03 -20.54 -1.60
N MET A 91 -10.96 -19.87 -0.93
CA MET A 91 -12.09 -19.17 -1.55
C MET A 91 -11.78 -17.72 -1.93
N SER A 92 -10.60 -17.19 -1.58
CA SER A 92 -10.09 -15.91 -2.09
C SER A 92 -8.65 -16.05 -2.62
N PRO A 93 -8.46 -16.77 -3.74
CA PRO A 93 -7.13 -17.05 -4.27
C PRO A 93 -6.59 -15.84 -5.04
N VAL A 94 -5.98 -14.87 -4.36
CA VAL A 94 -5.18 -13.81 -5.01
C VAL A 94 -3.73 -14.23 -5.04
N ALA A 95 -3.13 -14.20 -6.22
CA ALA A 95 -1.73 -14.53 -6.43
C ALA A 95 -0.92 -13.26 -6.71
N TYR A 96 0.28 -13.18 -6.13
CA TYR A 96 1.29 -12.21 -6.55
C TYR A 96 1.90 -12.69 -7.87
N SER A 97 1.96 -11.81 -8.87
CA SER A 97 2.40 -12.13 -10.23
C SER A 97 3.72 -11.46 -10.61
N GLY A 98 4.41 -10.83 -9.66
CA GLY A 98 5.69 -10.17 -9.87
C GLY A 98 5.61 -8.65 -9.89
N ILE A 99 6.60 -8.03 -10.53
CA ILE A 99 6.73 -6.58 -10.65
C ILE A 99 6.50 -6.21 -12.12
N SER A 100 5.68 -5.18 -12.37
CA SER A 100 5.48 -4.63 -13.72
C SER A 100 6.76 -3.99 -14.25
N THR A 101 6.81 -3.70 -15.55
CA THR A 101 7.91 -2.94 -16.15
C THR A 101 8.08 -1.54 -15.53
N GLU A 102 7.01 -1.02 -14.92
CA GLU A 102 6.98 0.25 -14.19
C GLU A 102 7.24 0.07 -12.68
N GLY A 103 7.76 -1.07 -12.22
CA GLY A 103 8.15 -1.25 -10.82
C GLY A 103 7.01 -1.46 -9.83
N TYR A 104 5.76 -1.66 -10.28
CA TYR A 104 4.61 -1.89 -9.40
C TYR A 104 4.37 -3.38 -9.14
N ALA A 105 4.03 -3.76 -7.90
CA ALA A 105 3.55 -5.11 -7.62
C ALA A 105 2.28 -5.43 -8.40
N THR A 106 2.28 -6.56 -9.07
CA THR A 106 1.12 -7.08 -9.81
C THR A 106 0.47 -8.22 -9.04
N PHE A 107 -0.86 -8.21 -9.01
CA PHE A 107 -1.67 -9.24 -8.38
C PHE A 107 -2.71 -9.76 -9.37
N VAL A 108 -2.93 -11.07 -9.39
CA VAL A 108 -3.98 -11.73 -10.15
C VAL A 108 -5.12 -12.11 -9.21
N VAL A 109 -6.29 -11.52 -9.45
CA VAL A 109 -7.52 -11.75 -8.68
C VAL A 109 -8.55 -12.47 -9.56
N PRO A 110 -8.69 -13.80 -9.45
CA PRO A 110 -9.70 -14.57 -10.19
C PRO A 110 -11.07 -14.43 -9.52
N PHE A 111 -11.77 -13.31 -9.78
CA PHE A 111 -13.08 -13.02 -9.17
C PHE A 111 -14.11 -14.15 -9.36
N GLY A 112 -14.10 -14.85 -10.49
CA GLY A 112 -15.00 -16.00 -10.74
C GLY A 112 -14.78 -17.20 -9.81
N ARG A 113 -13.71 -17.21 -9.01
CA ARG A 113 -13.42 -18.22 -7.98
C ARG A 113 -13.64 -17.71 -6.56
N HIS A 114 -14.16 -16.48 -6.40
CA HIS A 114 -14.48 -15.91 -5.10
C HIS A 114 -15.95 -16.18 -4.77
N ASP A 115 -16.22 -16.96 -3.72
CA ASP A 115 -17.58 -17.04 -3.14
C ASP A 115 -17.70 -16.12 -1.93
N THR A 116 -17.66 -14.81 -2.21
CA THR A 116 -17.74 -13.78 -1.17
C THR A 116 -19.06 -13.86 -0.41
N ARG A 117 -20.14 -14.27 -1.08
CA ARG A 117 -21.46 -14.43 -0.45
C ARG A 117 -21.41 -15.50 0.64
N TYR A 118 -20.94 -16.71 0.31
CA TYR A 118 -20.80 -17.79 1.29
C TYR A 118 -19.95 -17.36 2.48
N LEU A 119 -18.81 -16.70 2.22
CA LEU A 119 -17.91 -16.25 3.28
C LEU A 119 -18.57 -15.20 4.19
N VAL A 120 -19.31 -14.23 3.62
CA VAL A 120 -20.01 -13.21 4.41
C VAL A 120 -21.20 -13.81 5.17
N GLU A 121 -21.94 -14.75 4.60
CA GLU A 121 -23.04 -15.45 5.28
C GLU A 121 -22.54 -16.26 6.49
N LYS A 122 -21.34 -16.85 6.39
CA LYS A 122 -20.76 -17.68 7.44
C LYS A 122 -20.05 -16.88 8.53
N TYR A 123 -19.23 -15.90 8.16
CA TYR A 123 -18.37 -15.17 9.10
C TYR A 123 -18.94 -13.81 9.50
N GLY A 124 -19.88 -13.26 8.74
CA GLY A 124 -20.38 -11.91 8.90
C GLY A 124 -19.49 -10.86 8.24
N VAL A 125 -20.04 -9.67 8.01
CA VAL A 125 -19.36 -8.58 7.27
C VAL A 125 -18.14 -8.07 8.03
N GLU A 126 -18.26 -7.84 9.33
CA GLU A 126 -17.18 -7.27 10.16
C GLU A 126 -15.96 -8.19 10.22
N GLU A 127 -16.19 -9.49 10.47
CA GLU A 127 -15.12 -10.47 10.52
C GLU A 127 -14.50 -10.69 9.14
N MET A 128 -15.29 -10.70 8.07
CA MET A 128 -14.74 -10.79 6.71
C MET A 128 -13.88 -9.58 6.35
N LEU A 129 -14.26 -8.37 6.79
CA LEU A 129 -13.42 -7.19 6.61
C LEU A 129 -12.09 -7.34 7.35
N ARG A 130 -12.13 -7.77 8.62
CA ARG A 130 -10.93 -8.05 9.43
C ARG A 130 -10.02 -9.08 8.73
N ILE A 131 -10.58 -10.21 8.32
CA ILE A 131 -9.83 -11.28 7.64
C ILE A 131 -9.25 -10.78 6.30
N GLN A 132 -9.98 -9.98 5.52
CA GLN A 132 -9.44 -9.42 4.27
C GLN A 132 -8.28 -8.46 4.51
N ILE A 133 -8.34 -7.62 5.56
CA ILE A 133 -7.24 -6.73 5.94
C ILE A 133 -6.02 -7.58 6.33
N MET A 134 -6.19 -8.58 7.18
CA MET A 134 -5.12 -9.52 7.56
C MET A 134 -4.50 -10.19 6.34
N HIS A 135 -5.35 -10.74 5.47
CA HIS A 135 -4.93 -11.47 4.29
C HIS A 135 -4.15 -10.59 3.31
N SER A 136 -4.56 -9.34 3.15
CA SER A 136 -3.89 -8.37 2.28
C SER A 136 -2.53 -7.94 2.85
N GLN A 137 -2.46 -7.63 4.14
CA GLN A 137 -1.22 -7.24 4.81
C GLN A 137 -0.19 -8.39 4.82
N ASN A 138 -0.63 -9.62 5.09
CA ASN A 138 0.23 -10.80 5.06
C ASN A 138 0.82 -11.05 3.66
N ARG A 139 0.00 -10.92 2.61
CA ARG A 139 0.47 -11.06 1.22
C ARG A 139 1.48 -9.97 0.86
N PHE A 140 1.23 -8.72 1.26
CA PHE A 140 2.16 -7.63 1.01
C PHE A 140 3.51 -7.88 1.70
N ASN A 141 3.52 -8.21 2.99
CA ASN A 141 4.77 -8.44 3.71
C ASN A 141 5.57 -9.64 3.18
N ARG A 142 4.89 -10.77 2.90
CA ARG A 142 5.57 -11.97 2.39
C ARG A 142 6.19 -11.80 1.00
N ASN A 143 5.52 -11.06 0.11
CA ASN A 143 5.93 -10.97 -1.29
C ASN A 143 6.72 -9.69 -1.60
N PHE A 144 6.53 -8.63 -0.82
CA PHE A 144 7.10 -7.30 -1.10
C PHE A 144 8.27 -6.99 -0.16
N SER A 145 8.14 -7.18 1.17
CA SER A 145 9.23 -6.86 2.12
C SER A 145 10.46 -7.77 1.97
N SER A 146 10.27 -9.04 1.61
CA SER A 146 11.35 -10.00 1.34
C SER A 146 12.10 -9.72 0.02
N ASN A 147 11.41 -9.18 -0.98
CA ASN A 147 11.94 -8.95 -2.33
C ASN A 147 12.43 -7.52 -2.57
N PHE A 148 12.07 -6.56 -1.70
CA PHE A 148 12.56 -5.17 -1.79
C PHE A 148 14.09 -5.07 -1.61
N HIS A 149 14.66 -5.82 -0.66
CA HIS A 149 16.11 -5.77 -0.44
C HIS A 149 16.91 -6.41 -1.59
N ASN A 150 16.39 -7.44 -2.25
CA ASN A 150 17.13 -8.17 -3.28
C ASN A 150 17.04 -7.52 -4.67
N ASN A 151 15.89 -6.95 -5.05
CA ASN A 151 15.70 -6.47 -6.43
C ASN A 151 16.24 -5.05 -6.67
N TYR A 152 16.32 -4.20 -5.66
CA TYR A 152 16.86 -2.84 -5.81
C TYR A 152 18.39 -2.75 -5.62
N ALA A 153 19.01 -3.77 -5.01
CA ALA A 153 20.47 -3.90 -4.99
C ALA A 153 21.03 -4.38 -6.36
N ASP A 154 20.21 -5.06 -7.16
CA ASP A 154 20.59 -5.63 -8.47
C ASP A 154 20.19 -4.73 -9.66
N SER A 155 19.27 -3.78 -9.46
CA SER A 155 18.78 -2.90 -10.54
C SER A 155 19.78 -1.83 -11.00
N SER A 156 20.90 -1.62 -10.30
CA SER A 156 21.99 -0.75 -10.77
C SER A 156 22.84 -1.39 -11.88
N HIS A 157 22.64 -2.67 -12.20
CA HIS A 157 23.42 -3.43 -13.19
C HIS A 157 22.57 -4.34 -14.08
N ARG A 158 21.55 -3.81 -14.76
CA ARG A 158 20.95 -4.53 -15.89
C ARG A 158 21.18 -3.79 -17.19
N GLU A 159 22.25 -4.21 -17.85
CA GLU A 159 22.53 -3.96 -19.26
C GLU A 159 21.33 -4.37 -20.13
N SER A 160 21.10 -3.60 -21.18
CA SER A 160 20.09 -3.82 -22.21
C SER A 160 20.25 -5.21 -22.85
N ILE A 161 19.29 -6.11 -22.62
CA ILE A 161 19.21 -7.37 -23.36
C ILE A 161 18.44 -7.12 -24.66
N SER A 162 19.12 -7.37 -25.78
CA SER A 162 18.60 -7.25 -27.14
C SER A 162 17.56 -8.34 -27.46
N PRO A 163 16.60 -8.07 -28.37
CA PRO A 163 15.52 -8.99 -28.68
C PRO A 163 15.95 -9.97 -29.77
N SER A 164 16.47 -11.14 -29.39
CA SER A 164 16.62 -12.25 -30.32
C SER A 164 16.53 -13.61 -29.63
N ARG A 165 15.32 -14.00 -29.22
CA ARG A 165 14.99 -15.43 -29.08
C ARG A 165 13.48 -15.69 -29.08
N PHE A 166 12.88 -15.56 -30.26
CA PHE A 166 11.68 -16.31 -30.62
C PHE A 166 11.88 -16.80 -32.05
N GLU A 167 12.59 -17.91 -32.19
CA GLU A 167 12.38 -18.95 -33.21
C GLU A 167 12.49 -20.30 -32.50
#